data_AF-A0A7S2RD02-F1
#
_entry.id   AF-A0A7S2RD02-F1
#
_cell.length_a   1.000
_cell.length_b   1.000
_cell.length_c   1.000
_cell.angle_alpha   90.00
_cell.angle_beta   90.00
_cell.angle_gamma   90.00
#
_symmetry.space_group_name_H-M   'P 1'
#
loop_
_entity.id
_entity.type
_entity.pdbx_description
1 polymer ?
#
loop_
_entity_poly.entity_id
_entity_poly.type
_entity_poly.pdbx_seq_one_letter_code
_entity_poly.pdbx_strand_id
1 'polypeptide(L)'
;MYGDVVLENNNASFSGGGIFLEFGSAAYLHNNTIIRDCHTGGFGGGLGAVSGPQVDHIKAWLMDDVQITGCSAEIYGGGLFAAVAIAQSQLDVLAQDRVVFQGNRAPNGGALSLTGTGCQARLRGSVLFENNRATFAGGGVMSWIGSELVIEGDNVTF
;
A
#
# COMPACT_ATOMS: atom_id res chain seq x y z
N MET A 1 -27.54 -2.11 -1.84
CA MET A 1 -26.47 -1.93 -2.85
C MET A 1 -25.65 -0.75 -2.36
N TYR A 2 -24.50 -1.00 -1.75
CA TYR A 2 -23.53 0.08 -1.53
C TYR A 2 -22.84 0.31 -2.86
N GLY A 3 -22.77 1.56 -3.31
CA GLY A 3 -22.11 1.92 -4.57
C GLY A 3 -20.60 1.73 -4.45
N ASP A 4 -19.95 1.53 -5.60
CA ASP A 4 -18.49 1.42 -5.66
C ASP A 4 -17.86 2.73 -5.16
N VAL A 5 -16.82 2.62 -4.34
CA VAL A 5 -16.01 3.77 -3.93
C VAL A 5 -14.82 3.85 -4.88
N VAL A 6 -14.77 4.91 -5.69
CA VAL A 6 -13.71 5.08 -6.70
C VAL A 6 -12.90 6.33 -6.41
N LEU A 7 -11.59 6.16 -6.25
CA LEU A 7 -10.60 7.23 -6.19
C LEU A 7 -9.71 7.11 -7.44
N GLU A 8 -9.82 8.07 -8.35
CA GLU A 8 -9.11 8.00 -9.63
C GLU A 8 -8.47 9.33 -10.04
N ASN A 9 -7.34 9.23 -10.75
CA ASN A 9 -6.64 10.37 -11.35
C ASN A 9 -6.21 11.47 -10.36
N ASN A 10 -5.93 11.09 -9.12
CA ASN A 10 -5.47 12.03 -8.10
C ASN A 10 -3.93 12.10 -8.10
N ASN A 11 -3.41 13.31 -7.85
CA ASN A 11 -1.99 13.60 -7.90
C ASN A 11 -1.54 14.32 -6.62
N ALA A 12 -0.46 13.85 -6.02
CA ALA A 12 0.21 14.50 -4.90
C ALA A 12 1.66 14.85 -5.26
N SER A 13 2.21 15.91 -4.68
CA SER A 13 3.64 16.22 -4.86
C SER A 13 4.55 15.35 -3.99
N PHE A 14 4.02 14.81 -2.87
CA PHE A 14 4.84 14.15 -1.86
C PHE A 14 4.35 12.74 -1.49
N SER A 15 3.14 12.60 -0.96
CA SER A 15 2.67 11.28 -0.47
C SER A 15 1.19 11.06 -0.74
N GLY A 16 0.82 9.80 -1.01
CA GLY A 16 -0.56 9.37 -1.06
C GLY A 16 -1.35 10.01 -2.19
N GLY A 17 -1.05 9.63 -3.43
CA GLY A 17 -1.71 10.21 -4.60
C GLY A 17 -3.24 10.11 -4.53
N GLY A 18 -3.78 8.99 -4.04
CA GLY A 18 -5.19 8.84 -3.70
C GLY A 18 -5.51 9.09 -2.21
N ILE A 19 -4.80 8.41 -1.31
CA ILE A 19 -5.03 8.48 0.14
C ILE A 19 -3.69 8.66 0.86
N PHE A 20 -3.64 9.59 1.82
CA PHE A 20 -2.50 9.75 2.72
C PHE A 20 -2.92 9.55 4.18
N LEU A 21 -2.19 8.68 4.90
CA LEU A 21 -2.39 8.37 6.32
C LEU A 21 -1.15 8.77 7.10
N GLU A 22 -1.35 9.60 8.13
CA GLU A 22 -0.30 10.07 9.04
C GLU A 22 -0.86 10.17 10.48
N PHE A 23 0.01 10.28 11.47
CA PHE A 23 -0.36 10.61 12.86
C PHE A 23 -1.41 9.69 13.49
N GLY A 24 -1.23 8.38 13.36
CA GLY A 24 -2.15 7.38 13.91
C GLY A 24 -3.49 7.24 13.17
N SER A 25 -3.57 7.77 11.94
CA SER A 25 -4.74 7.60 11.08
C SER A 25 -4.97 6.13 10.68
N ALA A 26 -6.21 5.83 10.29
CA ALA A 26 -6.57 4.53 9.76
C ALA A 26 -7.44 4.66 8.50
N ALA A 27 -7.22 3.79 7.53
CA ALA A 27 -8.12 3.55 6.40
C ALA A 27 -8.60 2.10 6.43
N TYR A 28 -9.91 1.94 6.26
CA TYR A 28 -10.58 0.65 6.10
C TYR A 28 -11.25 0.68 4.73
N LEU A 29 -10.56 0.19 3.72
CA LEU A 29 -11.06 0.09 2.35
C LEU A 29 -11.72 -1.26 2.21
N HIS A 30 -12.99 -1.26 1.82
CA HIS A 30 -13.76 -2.49 1.68
C HIS A 30 -14.87 -2.38 0.64
N ASN A 31 -15.40 -3.53 0.22
CA ASN A 31 -16.58 -3.66 -0.64
C ASN A 31 -16.48 -2.85 -1.95
N ASN A 32 -15.78 -3.40 -2.95
CA ASN A 32 -15.63 -2.80 -4.28
C ASN A 32 -14.97 -1.40 -4.24
N THR A 33 -13.96 -1.23 -3.40
CA THR A 33 -13.17 0.02 -3.40
C THR A 33 -12.09 -0.05 -4.48
N ILE A 34 -12.02 0.96 -5.33
CA ILE A 34 -11.05 1.07 -6.43
C ILE A 34 -10.22 2.34 -6.24
N ILE A 35 -8.90 2.19 -6.18
CA ILE A 35 -7.94 3.28 -6.29
C ILE A 35 -7.19 3.06 -7.60
N ARG A 36 -7.30 3.99 -8.55
CA ARG A 36 -6.66 3.83 -9.86
C ARG A 36 -6.05 5.09 -10.44
N ASP A 37 -4.98 4.90 -11.21
CA ASP A 37 -4.34 5.97 -11.98
C ASP A 37 -3.93 7.18 -11.11
N CYS A 38 -3.63 6.93 -9.82
CA CYS A 38 -3.16 7.94 -8.89
C CYS A 38 -1.63 8.02 -8.94
N HIS A 39 -1.10 9.23 -8.76
CA HIS A 39 0.34 9.47 -8.89
C HIS A 39 0.88 10.35 -7.77
N THR A 40 2.15 10.12 -7.41
CA THR A 40 2.87 10.97 -6.47
C THR A 40 4.34 11.16 -6.84
N GLY A 41 4.86 12.37 -6.61
CA GLY A 41 6.29 12.69 -6.71
C GLY A 41 7.16 12.09 -5.61
N GLY A 42 6.56 11.47 -4.58
CA GLY A 42 7.30 10.79 -3.51
C GLY A 42 6.86 9.35 -3.31
N PHE A 43 5.97 9.11 -2.34
CA PHE A 43 5.68 7.77 -1.82
C PHE A 43 4.19 7.40 -1.87
N GLY A 44 3.86 6.17 -2.26
CA GLY A 44 2.50 5.65 -2.20
C GLY A 44 1.59 6.28 -3.26
N GLY A 45 1.71 5.83 -4.51
CA GLY A 45 0.95 6.40 -5.63
C GLY A 45 -0.56 6.30 -5.42
N GLY A 46 -1.06 5.13 -4.98
CA GLY A 46 -2.45 4.97 -4.56
C GLY A 46 -2.64 5.38 -3.10
N LEU A 47 -1.89 4.77 -2.18
CA LEU A 47 -1.99 4.98 -0.74
C LEU A 47 -0.60 5.17 -0.11
N GLY A 48 -0.40 6.26 0.61
CA GLY A 48 0.80 6.49 1.44
C GLY A 48 0.44 6.43 2.92
N ALA A 49 1.14 5.60 3.69
CA ALA A 49 0.97 5.47 5.14
C ALA A 49 2.32 5.66 5.83
N VAL A 50 2.46 6.69 6.66
CA VAL A 50 3.73 7.02 7.30
C VAL A 50 3.50 7.39 8.76
N SER A 51 4.23 6.77 9.69
CA SER A 51 4.15 7.15 11.10
C SER A 51 4.68 8.57 11.31
N GLY A 52 4.06 9.31 12.23
CA GLY A 52 4.52 10.64 12.58
C GLY A 52 5.77 10.68 13.46
N PRO A 53 6.11 11.87 14.00
CA PRO A 53 7.22 12.05 14.95
C PRO A 53 6.88 11.55 16.36
N GLN A 54 5.66 11.06 16.59
CA GLN A 54 5.18 10.52 17.86
C GLN A 54 4.88 9.02 17.73
N VAL A 55 4.70 8.37 18.88
CA VAL A 55 4.35 6.94 18.94
C VAL A 55 2.91 6.78 18.50
N ASP A 56 2.75 6.13 17.35
CA ASP A 56 1.50 6.06 16.63
C ASP A 56 1.21 4.60 16.21
N HIS A 57 -0.06 4.29 15.97
CA HIS A 57 -0.47 3.05 15.31
C HIS A 57 -1.33 3.37 14.10
N ILE A 58 -0.77 3.15 12.91
CA ILE A 58 -1.48 3.37 11.63
C ILE A 58 -1.99 2.04 11.10
N LYS A 59 -3.19 2.07 10.51
CA LYS A 59 -3.82 0.89 9.92
C LYS A 59 -4.26 1.18 8.49
N ALA A 60 -3.78 0.39 7.54
CA ALA A 60 -4.24 0.39 6.16
C ALA A 60 -4.82 -1.00 5.87
N TRP A 61 -6.13 -1.15 6.02
CA TRP A 61 -6.82 -2.42 5.81
C TRP A 61 -7.57 -2.39 4.49
N LEU A 62 -7.29 -3.37 3.64
CA LEU A 62 -7.86 -3.59 2.32
C LEU A 62 -8.56 -4.94 2.37
N MET A 63 -9.88 -4.95 2.31
CA MET A 63 -10.68 -6.15 2.57
C MET A 63 -11.82 -6.28 1.56
N ASP A 64 -12.16 -7.48 1.12
CA ASP A 64 -13.39 -7.74 0.36
C ASP A 64 -13.53 -6.90 -0.93
N ASP A 65 -12.83 -7.32 -2.00
CA ASP A 65 -12.88 -6.68 -3.33
C ASP A 65 -12.29 -5.26 -3.34
N VAL A 66 -10.98 -5.14 -3.05
CA VAL A 66 -10.24 -3.88 -3.16
C VAL A 66 -9.24 -3.95 -4.30
N GLN A 67 -9.20 -2.92 -5.13
CA GLN A 67 -8.29 -2.83 -6.27
C GLN A 67 -7.44 -1.57 -6.18
N ILE A 68 -6.12 -1.73 -6.27
CA ILE A 68 -5.15 -0.63 -6.43
C ILE A 68 -4.44 -0.85 -7.76
N THR A 69 -4.78 -0.05 -8.77
CA THR A 69 -4.36 -0.31 -10.16
C THR A 69 -3.79 0.90 -10.87
N GLY A 70 -2.79 0.69 -11.73
CA GLY A 70 -2.20 1.76 -12.56
C GLY A 70 -1.57 2.91 -11.78
N CYS A 71 -1.39 2.79 -10.46
CA CYS A 71 -0.87 3.87 -9.64
C CYS A 71 0.66 3.94 -9.73
N SER A 72 1.22 5.13 -9.53
CA SER A 72 2.66 5.32 -9.62
C SER A 72 3.27 6.26 -8.59
N ALA A 73 4.51 5.97 -8.19
CA ALA A 73 5.29 6.82 -7.29
C ALA A 73 6.70 7.00 -7.85
N GLU A 74 7.30 8.17 -7.67
CA GLU A 74 8.67 8.43 -8.12
C GLU A 74 9.74 7.82 -7.21
N ILE A 75 9.40 7.34 -6.00
CA ILE A 75 10.40 6.79 -5.07
C ILE A 75 10.04 5.40 -4.54
N TYR A 76 8.94 5.26 -3.80
CA TYR A 76 8.55 3.99 -3.15
C TYR A 76 7.04 3.74 -3.25
N GLY A 77 6.66 2.47 -3.48
CA GLY A 77 5.27 2.01 -3.38
C GLY A 77 4.36 2.61 -4.44
N GLY A 78 4.37 2.07 -5.66
CA GLY A 78 3.54 2.59 -6.74
C GLY A 78 2.05 2.50 -6.42
N GLY A 79 1.63 1.38 -5.81
CA GLY A 79 0.28 1.22 -5.28
C GLY A 79 0.17 1.71 -3.84
N LEU A 80 0.98 1.14 -2.94
CA LEU A 80 0.97 1.42 -1.51
C LEU A 80 2.40 1.56 -0.97
N PHE A 81 2.63 2.61 -0.20
CA PHE A 81 3.83 2.76 0.62
C PHE A 81 3.47 2.78 2.10
N ALA A 82 4.20 2.01 2.90
CA ALA A 82 4.10 2.01 4.34
C ALA A 82 5.48 2.18 4.98
N ALA A 83 5.61 3.15 5.88
CA ALA A 83 6.85 3.41 6.59
C ALA A 83 6.64 3.74 8.08
N VAL A 84 7.49 3.14 8.90
CA VAL A 84 7.63 3.49 10.31
C VAL A 84 8.96 4.21 10.53
N ALA A 85 8.89 5.44 11.01
CA ALA A 85 10.04 6.31 11.27
C ALA A 85 10.61 6.15 12.69
N ILE A 86 9.79 5.71 13.66
CA ILE A 86 10.23 5.50 15.04
C ILE A 86 9.90 4.09 15.52
N ALA A 87 10.86 3.44 16.19
CA ALA A 87 10.82 2.00 16.46
C ALA A 87 9.67 1.56 17.39
N GLN A 88 9.07 2.48 18.13
CA GLN A 88 7.93 2.21 19.02
C GLN A 88 6.57 2.31 18.31
N SER A 89 6.52 2.90 17.10
CA SER A 89 5.30 2.99 16.32
C SER A 89 5.00 1.69 15.60
N GLN A 90 3.75 1.51 15.21
CA GLN A 90 3.28 0.35 14.46
C GLN A 90 2.53 0.80 13.22
N LEU A 91 2.72 0.08 12.12
CA LEU A 91 1.94 0.27 10.91
C LEU A 91 1.54 -1.11 10.38
N ASP A 92 0.24 -1.37 10.40
CA ASP A 92 -0.33 -2.61 9.91
C ASP A 92 -0.97 -2.39 8.53
N VAL A 93 -0.40 -3.02 7.52
CA VAL A 93 -1.05 -3.22 6.22
C VAL A 93 -1.71 -4.60 6.24
N LEU A 94 -3.03 -4.65 6.09
CA LEU A 94 -3.76 -5.91 5.91
C LEU A 94 -4.36 -5.92 4.51
N ALA A 95 -3.97 -6.90 3.69
CA ALA A 95 -4.68 -7.21 2.45
C ALA A 95 -5.35 -8.57 2.61
N GLN A 96 -6.67 -8.60 2.54
CA GLN A 96 -7.46 -9.79 2.80
C GLN A 96 -8.62 -9.93 1.83
N ASP A 97 -8.79 -11.13 1.28
CA ASP A 97 -9.97 -11.55 0.51
C ASP A 97 -10.29 -10.67 -0.72
N ARG A 98 -9.77 -11.08 -1.88
CA ARG A 98 -9.96 -10.45 -3.20
C ARG A 98 -9.37 -9.04 -3.26
N VAL A 99 -8.11 -8.93 -2.86
CA VAL A 99 -7.34 -7.69 -3.03
C VAL A 99 -6.44 -7.82 -4.26
N VAL A 100 -6.48 -6.82 -5.14
CA VAL A 100 -5.70 -6.78 -6.37
C VAL A 100 -4.80 -5.56 -6.40
N PHE A 101 -3.51 -5.79 -6.62
CA PHE A 101 -2.55 -4.77 -7.01
C PHE A 101 -2.13 -5.03 -8.46
N GLN A 102 -2.50 -4.17 -9.39
CA GLN A 102 -2.24 -4.41 -10.81
C GLN A 102 -1.60 -3.23 -11.53
N GLY A 103 -0.53 -3.47 -12.29
CA GLY A 103 0.05 -2.45 -13.17
C GLY A 103 0.66 -1.25 -12.44
N ASN A 104 0.94 -1.36 -11.14
CA ASN A 104 1.49 -0.27 -10.35
C ASN A 104 3.01 -0.14 -10.58
N ARG A 105 3.53 1.08 -10.44
CA ARG A 105 4.93 1.38 -10.76
C ARG A 105 5.62 2.31 -9.76
N ALA A 106 6.81 1.92 -9.31
CA ALA A 106 7.73 2.79 -8.58
C ALA A 106 9.18 2.33 -8.79
N PRO A 107 10.22 3.07 -8.40
CA PRO A 107 11.55 2.49 -8.36
C PRO A 107 11.66 1.31 -7.40
N ASN A 108 10.97 1.38 -6.27
CA ASN A 108 11.05 0.42 -5.18
C ASN A 108 9.65 -0.02 -4.73
N GLY A 109 9.35 -1.31 -4.80
CA GLY A 109 8.02 -1.85 -4.47
C GLY A 109 6.97 -1.35 -5.47
N GLY A 110 6.93 -1.96 -6.67
CA GLY A 110 6.05 -1.49 -7.74
C GLY A 110 4.59 -1.42 -7.31
N ALA A 111 4.09 -2.43 -6.60
CA ALA A 111 2.81 -2.35 -5.89
C ALA A 111 2.99 -1.90 -4.45
N LEU A 112 3.68 -2.69 -3.62
CA LEU A 112 3.78 -2.46 -2.18
C LEU A 112 5.23 -2.25 -1.77
N SER A 113 5.49 -1.21 -0.98
CA SER A 113 6.79 -0.98 -0.34
C SER A 113 6.61 -0.80 1.16
N LEU A 114 7.39 -1.55 1.94
CA LEU A 114 7.39 -1.53 3.41
C LEU A 114 8.77 -1.17 3.93
N THR A 115 8.84 -0.32 4.96
CA THR A 115 10.10 -0.07 5.65
C THR A 115 9.94 0.38 7.11
N GLY A 116 10.95 0.10 7.93
CA GLY A 116 11.02 0.52 9.31
C GLY A 116 10.56 -0.54 10.30
N THR A 117 11.24 -0.59 11.45
CA THR A 117 10.89 -1.48 12.56
C THR A 117 9.48 -1.18 13.05
N GLY A 118 8.62 -2.20 13.08
CA GLY A 118 7.20 -2.06 13.45
C GLY A 118 6.25 -1.88 12.26
N CYS A 119 6.77 -1.80 11.02
CA CYS A 119 5.96 -1.85 9.81
C CYS A 119 5.73 -3.30 9.39
N GLN A 120 4.48 -3.77 9.45
CA GLN A 120 4.11 -5.12 9.05
C GLN A 120 3.06 -5.08 7.93
N ALA A 121 3.23 -5.91 6.92
CA ALA A 121 2.14 -6.27 6.01
C ALA A 121 1.76 -7.74 6.19
N ARG A 122 0.45 -8.00 6.27
CA ARG A 122 -0.11 -9.35 6.29
C ARG A 122 -0.98 -9.55 5.06
N LEU A 123 -0.65 -10.55 4.27
CA LEU A 123 -1.39 -10.96 3.08
C LEU A 123 -2.14 -12.25 3.39
N ARG A 124 -3.47 -12.21 3.29
CA ARG A 124 -4.36 -13.31 3.67
C ARG A 124 -5.45 -13.53 2.63
N GLY A 125 -5.93 -14.78 2.53
CA GLY A 125 -6.98 -15.12 1.56
C GLY A 125 -6.48 -14.98 0.11
N SER A 126 -7.30 -14.38 -0.75
CA SER A 126 -6.97 -14.13 -2.15
C SER A 126 -6.36 -12.75 -2.34
N VAL A 127 -5.05 -12.68 -2.64
CA VAL A 127 -4.33 -11.43 -2.93
C VAL A 127 -3.52 -11.62 -4.21
N LEU A 128 -3.76 -10.76 -5.20
CA LEU A 128 -3.10 -10.81 -6.49
C LEU A 128 -2.21 -9.58 -6.68
N PHE A 129 -0.93 -9.81 -6.95
CA PHE A 129 -0.04 -8.82 -7.53
C PHE A 129 0.19 -9.21 -8.99
N GLU A 130 -0.18 -8.35 -9.93
CA GLU A 130 -0.04 -8.65 -11.35
C GLU A 130 0.54 -7.46 -12.12
N ASN A 131 1.52 -7.71 -12.99
CA ASN A 131 2.11 -6.69 -13.86
C ASN A 131 2.64 -5.43 -13.15
N ASN A 132 2.95 -5.54 -11.85
CA ASN A 132 3.57 -4.47 -11.09
C ASN A 132 5.06 -4.39 -11.41
N ARG A 133 5.58 -3.17 -11.56
CA ARG A 133 6.94 -2.96 -12.06
C ARG A 133 7.74 -2.06 -11.14
N ALA A 134 8.91 -2.57 -10.76
CA ALA A 134 9.96 -1.79 -10.14
C ALA A 134 11.11 -1.54 -11.11
N THR A 135 11.76 -0.37 -11.05
CA THR A 135 13.00 -0.12 -11.81
C THR A 135 14.25 -0.43 -11.00
N PHE A 136 14.16 -0.59 -9.68
CA PHE A 136 15.28 -0.92 -8.80
C PHE A 136 15.03 -2.21 -8.01
N ALA A 137 14.01 -2.27 -7.16
CA ALA A 137 13.78 -3.44 -6.30
C ALA A 137 12.29 -3.74 -6.07
N GLY A 138 11.94 -5.05 -6.03
CA GLY A 138 10.61 -5.54 -5.66
C GLY A 138 9.50 -5.16 -6.64
N GLY A 139 9.39 -5.87 -7.78
CA GLY A 139 8.38 -5.59 -8.82
C GLY A 139 6.95 -5.55 -8.28
N GLY A 140 6.54 -6.61 -7.57
CA GLY A 140 5.30 -6.61 -6.78
C GLY A 140 5.51 -5.95 -5.42
N VAL A 141 6.31 -6.58 -4.56
CA VAL A 141 6.48 -6.14 -3.17
C VAL A 141 7.96 -5.97 -2.84
N MET A 142 8.26 -4.92 -2.08
CA MET A 142 9.53 -4.71 -1.43
C MET A 142 9.32 -4.58 0.08
N SER A 143 10.00 -5.43 0.86
CA SER A 143 10.11 -5.30 2.31
C SER A 143 11.56 -4.98 2.66
N TRP A 144 11.80 -3.85 3.33
CA TRP A 144 13.14 -3.28 3.53
C TRP A 144 13.36 -2.87 4.98
N ILE A 145 14.56 -3.14 5.53
CA ILE A 145 15.05 -2.79 6.89
C ILE A 145 13.95 -2.73 7.97
N GLY A 146 13.89 -3.79 8.78
CA GLY A 146 13.05 -3.81 9.97
C GLY A 146 11.56 -4.02 9.71
N SER A 147 11.11 -3.93 8.45
CA SER A 147 9.74 -4.29 8.10
C SER A 147 9.54 -5.79 7.96
N GLU A 148 8.30 -6.23 8.12
CA GLU A 148 7.91 -7.62 8.02
C GLU A 148 6.82 -7.79 6.96
N LEU A 149 7.00 -8.76 6.06
CA LEU A 149 5.96 -9.22 5.15
C LEU A 149 5.58 -10.64 5.56
N VAL A 150 4.32 -10.82 5.94
CA VAL A 150 3.77 -12.11 6.34
C VAL A 150 2.75 -12.55 5.29
N ILE A 151 2.95 -13.76 4.74
CA ILE A 151 2.05 -14.37 3.76
C ILE A 151 1.42 -15.59 4.42
N GLU A 152 0.10 -15.57 4.58
CA GLU A 152 -0.62 -16.61 5.33
C GLU A 152 -1.81 -17.20 4.55
N GLY A 153 -1.94 -16.85 3.26
CA GLY A 153 -3.00 -17.34 2.38
C GLY A 153 -2.50 -18.30 1.31
N ASP A 154 -3.30 -19.31 0.98
CA ASP A 154 -3.01 -20.28 -0.07
C ASP A 154 -3.12 -19.68 -1.49
N ASN A 155 -3.75 -18.50 -1.63
CA ASN A 155 -4.02 -17.83 -2.91
C ASN A 155 -3.39 -16.42 -2.98
N VAL A 156 -2.15 -16.29 -2.50
CA VAL A 156 -1.34 -15.07 -2.71
C VAL A 156 -0.42 -15.29 -3.90
N THR A 157 -0.54 -14.44 -4.93
CA THR A 157 0.18 -14.59 -6.21
C THR A 157 0.89 -13.29 -6.61
N PHE A 158 2.05 -13.41 -7.28
CA PHE A 158 2.95 -12.30 -7.63
C PHE A 158 3.39 -12.32 -9.08
#